data_AF-W1PTY4-F1
#
_entry.id   AF-W1PTY4-F1
#
_cell.length_a   1.000
_cell.length_b   1.000
_cell.length_c   1.000
_cell.angle_alpha   90.00
_cell.angle_beta   90.00
_cell.angle_gamma   90.00
#
_symmetry.space_group_name_H-M   'P 1'
#
loop_
_entity.id
_entity.type
_entity.pdbx_description
1 polymer ?
#
loop_
_entity_poly.entity_id
_entity_poly.type
_entity_poly.pdbx_seq_one_letter_code
_entity_poly.pdbx_strand_id
1 'polypeptide(L)'
;MKPTLGLTSTAGVIIISPRQDTVGPICRTVLDAVFVLDEIVGFDQRDKKATIAASKFIPAGGYKQFLKAEGLRGKRLGILREPFFNFSGTSVLAQTFEAHFKTL
;
A
#
# COMPACT_ATOMS: atom_id res chain seq x y z
N MET A 1 3.06 -5.24 -0.62
CA MET A 1 2.26 -4.00 -0.45
C MET A 1 0.79 -4.38 -0.56
N LYS A 2 -0.04 -3.95 0.40
CA LYS A 2 -1.48 -4.27 0.44
C LYS A 2 -2.27 -3.05 -0.08
N PRO A 3 -2.98 -3.14 -1.22
CA PRO A 3 -3.72 -2.01 -1.75
C PRO A 3 -5.02 -1.72 -0.98
N THR A 4 -5.72 -0.67 -1.42
CA THR A 4 -7.10 -0.36 -1.00
C THR A 4 -8.03 -1.52 -1.37
N LEU A 5 -9.03 -1.79 -0.53
CA LEU A 5 -10.03 -2.84 -0.78
C LEU A 5 -10.70 -2.64 -2.15
N GLY A 6 -10.72 -3.70 -2.96
CA GLY A 6 -11.31 -3.67 -4.30
C GLY A 6 -10.49 -2.94 -5.36
N LEU A 7 -9.30 -2.41 -5.04
CA LEU A 7 -8.46 -1.73 -6.04
C LEU A 7 -7.91 -2.72 -7.09
N THR A 8 -7.67 -3.95 -6.66
CA THR A 8 -7.25 -5.08 -7.48
C THR A 8 -8.33 -6.17 -7.45
N SER A 9 -8.51 -6.87 -8.56
CA SER A 9 -9.46 -7.97 -8.65
C SER A 9 -9.06 -9.15 -7.78
N THR A 10 -10.04 -9.77 -7.14
CA THR A 10 -9.88 -11.05 -6.42
C THR A 10 -10.40 -12.25 -7.23
N ALA A 11 -10.80 -12.03 -8.49
CA ALA A 11 -11.26 -13.11 -9.36
C ALA A 11 -10.18 -14.19 -9.53
N GLY A 12 -10.50 -15.42 -9.13
CA GLY A 12 -9.58 -16.56 -9.18
C GLY A 12 -8.72 -16.74 -7.92
N VAL A 13 -8.92 -15.93 -6.89
CA VAL A 13 -8.24 -16.06 -5.60
C VAL A 13 -9.19 -16.68 -4.57
N ILE A 14 -8.68 -17.60 -3.75
CA ILE A 14 -9.41 -18.13 -2.60
C ILE A 14 -9.40 -17.07 -1.51
N ILE A 15 -10.55 -16.46 -1.25
CA ILE A 15 -10.74 -15.43 -0.22
C ILE A 15 -11.30 -16.05 1.07
N ILE A 16 -10.82 -15.55 2.21
CA ILE A 16 -11.35 -15.82 3.55
C ILE A 16 -12.41 -14.76 3.89
N SER A 17 -12.14 -13.49 3.61
CA SER A 17 -12.99 -12.36 4.00
C SER A 17 -13.11 -11.33 2.87
N PRO A 18 -14.26 -11.23 2.19
CA PRO A 18 -14.48 -10.25 1.10
C PRO A 18 -14.33 -8.78 1.53
N ARG A 19 -14.35 -8.51 2.85
CA ARG A 19 -14.25 -7.17 3.42
C ARG A 19 -12.82 -6.79 3.81
N GLN A 20 -11.88 -7.72 3.77
CA GLN A 20 -10.51 -7.52 4.26
C GLN A 20 -9.45 -7.98 3.25
N ASP A 21 -9.76 -8.99 2.46
CA ASP A 21 -8.81 -9.58 1.53
C ASP A 21 -8.57 -8.69 0.32
N THR A 22 -7.30 -8.59 -0.07
CA THR A 22 -6.85 -7.82 -1.24
C THR A 22 -5.65 -8.51 -1.85
N VAL A 23 -5.49 -8.39 -3.17
CA VAL A 23 -4.33 -8.91 -3.90
C VAL A 23 -3.35 -7.78 -4.11
N GLY A 24 -2.08 -7.97 -3.75
CA GLY A 24 -1.06 -6.93 -3.90
C GLY A 24 0.33 -7.49 -4.16
N PRO A 25 1.24 -6.67 -4.72
CA PRO A 25 2.56 -7.13 -5.13
C PRO A 25 3.52 -7.30 -3.95
N ILE A 26 4.42 -8.28 -4.06
CA ILE A 26 5.59 -8.45 -3.20
C ILE A 26 6.82 -8.32 -4.11
N CYS A 27 7.62 -7.27 -3.91
CA CYS A 27 8.75 -6.94 -4.77
C CYS A 27 9.97 -6.49 -3.94
N ARG A 28 11.15 -6.45 -4.57
CA ARG A 28 12.40 -6.03 -3.93
C ARG A 28 12.48 -4.53 -3.67
N THR A 29 11.83 -3.72 -4.51
CA THR A 29 11.86 -2.26 -4.40
C THR A 29 10.44 -1.67 -4.44
N VAL A 30 10.30 -0.44 -3.92
CA VAL A 30 9.04 0.33 -4.03
C VAL A 30 8.73 0.65 -5.49
N LEU A 31 9.75 0.92 -6.30
CA LEU A 31 9.64 1.11 -7.74
C LEU A 31 8.94 -0.08 -8.39
N ASP A 32 9.47 -1.29 -8.21
CA ASP A 32 8.89 -2.51 -8.76
C ASP A 32 7.45 -2.73 -8.27
N ALA A 33 7.20 -2.50 -6.98
CA ALA A 33 5.86 -2.65 -6.40
C ALA A 33 4.83 -1.70 -7.04
N VAL A 34 5.22 -0.45 -7.35
CA VAL A 34 4.34 0.52 -8.03
C VAL A 34 4.15 0.15 -9.50
N PHE A 35 5.20 -0.32 -10.18
CA PHE A 35 5.07 -0.80 -11.56
C PHE A 35 4.11 -1.98 -11.65
N VAL A 36 4.26 -2.99 -10.79
CA VAL A 36 3.33 -4.14 -10.77
C VAL A 36 1.93 -3.70 -10.37
N LEU A 37 1.79 -2.79 -9.40
CA LEU A 37 0.48 -2.28 -9.01
C LEU A 37 -0.25 -1.66 -10.21
N ASP A 38 0.41 -0.77 -10.95
CA ASP A 38 -0.20 -0.10 -12.12
C ASP A 38 -0.74 -1.06 -13.17
N GLU A 39 -0.15 -2.25 -13.30
CA GLU A 39 -0.61 -3.27 -14.26
C GLU A 39 -1.80 -4.09 -13.75
N ILE A 40 -1.97 -4.24 -12.42
CA ILE A 40 -3.00 -5.12 -11.84
C ILE A 40 -4.21 -4.38 -11.26
N VAL A 41 -4.13 -3.05 -11.11
CA VAL A 41 -5.26 -2.23 -10.64
C VAL A 41 -6.29 -2.04 -11.73
N GLY A 42 -7.56 -2.06 -11.35
CA GLY A 42 -8.61 -1.78 -12.32
C GLY A 42 -9.94 -2.43 -12.03
N PHE A 43 -10.90 -2.05 -12.86
CA PHE A 43 -12.18 -2.71 -12.95
C PHE A 43 -12.01 -4.11 -13.56
N ASP A 44 -12.54 -5.14 -12.90
CA ASP A 44 -12.68 -6.48 -13.47
C ASP A 44 -14.16 -6.86 -13.48
N GLN A 45 -14.67 -7.22 -14.65
CA GLN A 45 -16.06 -7.64 -14.82
C GLN A 45 -16.38 -8.92 -14.00
N ARG A 46 -15.40 -9.81 -13.80
CA ARG A 46 -15.55 -11.03 -13.00
C ARG A 46 -15.58 -10.75 -11.49
N ASP A 47 -15.13 -9.57 -11.09
CA ASP A 47 -15.17 -9.07 -9.72
C ASP A 47 -15.74 -7.64 -9.66
N LYS A 48 -16.86 -7.44 -10.39
CA LYS A 48 -17.51 -6.13 -10.53
C LYS A 48 -17.88 -5.52 -9.18
N LYS A 49 -18.33 -6.35 -8.23
CA LYS A 49 -18.80 -5.90 -6.92
C LYS A 49 -17.68 -5.30 -6.09
N ALA A 50 -16.47 -5.87 -6.12
CA ALA A 50 -15.34 -5.33 -5.39
C ALA A 50 -14.72 -4.12 -6.12
N THR A 51 -14.59 -4.18 -7.44
CA THR A 51 -13.72 -3.25 -8.18
C THR A 51 -14.37 -1.96 -8.68
N ILE A 52 -15.71 -1.90 -8.79
CA ILE A 52 -16.42 -0.75 -9.37
C ILE A 52 -16.23 0.57 -8.59
N ALA A 53 -16.13 0.51 -7.27
CA ALA A 53 -15.98 1.70 -6.44
C ALA A 53 -14.53 2.20 -6.47
N ALA A 54 -13.56 1.31 -6.25
CA ALA A 54 -12.15 1.65 -6.14
C ALA A 54 -11.54 2.11 -7.48
N SER A 55 -11.98 1.53 -8.61
CA SER A 55 -11.47 1.89 -9.95
C SER A 55 -11.66 3.36 -10.32
N LYS A 56 -12.66 4.04 -9.75
CA LYS A 56 -12.89 5.48 -9.93
C LYS A 56 -11.78 6.36 -9.36
N PHE A 57 -10.99 5.82 -8.43
CA PHE A 57 -9.92 6.55 -7.75
C PHE A 57 -8.53 6.21 -8.32
N ILE A 58 -8.47 5.46 -9.42
CA ILE A 58 -7.21 5.21 -10.14
C ILE A 58 -6.81 6.51 -10.85
N PRO A 59 -5.62 7.07 -10.57
CA PRO A 59 -5.16 8.29 -11.21
C PRO A 59 -5.02 8.13 -12.72
N ALA A 60 -5.43 9.15 -13.47
CA ALA A 60 -5.12 9.24 -14.90
C ALA A 60 -3.58 9.27 -15.06
N GLY A 61 -3.02 8.31 -15.79
CA GLY A 61 -1.57 8.12 -15.92
C GLY A 61 -0.93 7.19 -14.87
N GLY A 62 -1.71 6.53 -14.01
CA GLY A 62 -1.24 5.49 -13.08
C GLY A 62 -0.55 6.04 -11.82
N TYR A 63 -0.16 5.16 -10.91
CA TYR A 63 0.55 5.52 -9.68
C TYR A 63 2.04 5.80 -9.92
N LYS A 64 2.61 5.29 -11.02
CA LYS A 64 4.01 5.55 -11.44
C LYS A 64 4.37 7.04 -11.45
N GLN A 65 3.43 7.93 -11.80
CA GLN A 65 3.64 9.38 -11.82
C GLN A 65 4.00 10.02 -10.47
N PHE A 66 3.71 9.33 -9.36
CA PHE A 66 3.97 9.83 -8.01
C PHE A 66 5.31 9.36 -7.44
N LEU A 67 6.07 8.55 -8.18
CA LEU A 67 7.42 8.14 -7.80
C LEU A 67 8.40 9.32 -7.94
N LYS A 68 8.60 10.05 -6.84
CA LYS A 68 9.49 11.21 -6.75
C LYS A 68 10.48 10.98 -5.61
N ALA A 69 11.79 11.10 -5.90
CA ALA A 69 12.84 10.93 -4.90
C ALA A 69 12.63 11.84 -3.67
N GLU A 70 12.33 13.12 -3.92
CA GLU A 70 12.08 14.12 -2.88
C GLU A 70 10.58 14.28 -2.53
N GLY A 71 9.76 13.27 -2.82
CA GLY A 71 8.29 13.35 -2.72
C GLY A 71 7.76 13.65 -1.31
N LEU A 72 8.54 13.30 -0.28
CA LEU A 72 8.21 13.51 1.13
C LEU A 72 8.53 14.92 1.64
N ARG A 73 9.29 15.73 0.89
CA ARG A 73 9.66 17.07 1.34
C ARG A 73 8.41 17.93 1.62
N GLY A 74 8.34 18.47 2.83
CA GLY A 74 7.20 19.28 3.30
C GLY A 74 5.92 18.50 3.59
N LYS A 75 5.94 17.16 3.58
CA LYS A 75 4.79 16.33 3.98
C LYS A 75 4.76 16.15 5.50
N ARG A 76 3.55 16.07 6.07
CA ARG A 76 3.35 15.74 7.48
C ARG A 76 3.16 14.25 7.62
N LEU A 77 3.97 13.60 8.45
CA LEU A 77 3.87 12.18 8.76
C LEU A 77 3.31 12.00 10.17
N GLY A 78 2.18 11.29 10.28
CA GLY A 78 1.56 10.96 11.56
C GLY A 78 2.10 9.64 12.09
N ILE A 79 2.70 9.66 13.27
CA ILE A 79 3.23 8.46 13.93
C ILE A 79 2.22 8.01 14.98
N LEU A 80 1.52 6.90 14.73
CA LEU A 80 0.69 6.27 15.74
C LEU A 80 1.60 5.50 16.69
N ARG A 81 1.80 5.99 17.93
CA ARG A 81 2.66 5.31 18.91
C ARG A 81 1.90 4.27 19.71
N GLU A 82 0.78 4.65 20.30
CA GLU A 82 -0.07 3.75 21.09
C GLU A 82 -1.35 3.38 20.33
N PRO A 83 -1.82 2.11 20.41
CA PRO A 83 -1.19 0.95 21.03
C PRO A 83 -0.21 0.19 20.10
N PHE A 84 -0.02 0.65 18.87
CA PHE A 84 0.56 -0.17 17.78
C PHE A 84 2.10 -0.31 17.81
N PHE A 85 2.81 0.68 18.35
CA PHE A 85 4.27 0.75 18.35
C PHE A 85 4.83 0.98 19.76
N ASN A 86 4.27 0.27 20.75
CA ASN A 86 4.81 0.22 22.11
C ASN A 86 5.91 -0.86 22.20
N PHE A 87 7.06 -0.57 21.60
CA PHE A 87 8.22 -1.42 21.73
C PHE A 87 8.83 -1.28 23.14
N SER A 88 9.33 -2.37 23.73
CA SER A 88 10.18 -2.22 24.91
C SER A 88 11.40 -1.37 24.53
N GLY A 89 11.73 -0.37 25.36
CA GLY A 89 12.70 0.69 25.03
C GLY A 89 14.13 0.21 24.74
N THR A 90 14.44 -1.07 24.98
CA THR A 90 15.73 -1.70 24.71
C THR A 90 15.76 -2.56 23.45
N SER A 91 14.63 -2.74 22.76
CA SER A 91 14.59 -3.60 21.57
C SER A 91 15.29 -2.96 20.38
N VAL A 92 15.98 -3.79 19.59
CA VAL A 92 16.56 -3.39 18.29
C VAL A 92 15.49 -2.79 17.37
N LEU A 93 14.25 -3.28 17.48
CA LEU A 93 13.11 -2.75 16.74
C LEU A 93 12.81 -1.29 17.09
N ALA A 94 12.78 -0.93 18.38
CA ALA A 94 12.55 0.44 18.82
C ALA A 94 13.65 1.39 18.28
N GLN A 95 14.91 0.98 18.42
CA GLN A 95 16.05 1.77 17.97
C GLN A 95 16.06 1.94 16.45
N THR A 96 15.81 0.86 15.71
CA THR A 96 15.75 0.89 14.24
C THR A 96 14.61 1.77 13.75
N PHE A 97 13.42 1.65 14.36
CA PHE A 97 12.25 2.45 14.02
C PHE A 97 12.51 3.94 14.23
N GLU A 98 13.03 4.34 15.40
CA GLU A 98 13.37 5.73 15.69
C GLU A 98 14.49 6.27 14.77
N ALA A 99 15.49 5.44 14.43
CA ALA A 99 16.56 5.83 13.51
C ALA A 99 16.06 6.11 12.10
N HIS A 100 15.06 5.36 11.60
CA HIS A 100 14.51 5.56 10.26
C HIS A 100 13.83 6.93 10.08
N PHE A 101 13.27 7.52 11.14
CA PHE A 101 12.69 8.87 11.01
C PHE A 101 13.73 9.96 10.81
N LYS A 102 15.00 9.71 11.19
CA LYS A 102 16.09 10.66 10.93
C LYS A 102 16.56 10.64 9.48
N THR A 103 16.09 9.69 8.67
CA THR A 103 16.44 9.57 7.25
C THR A 103 15.33 10.05 6.31
N LEU A 104 14.19 10.51 6.84
CA LEU A 104 13.05 11.03 6.08
C LEU A 104 13.16 12.54 5.87
#